data_AF-A0A6I9NRU7-F1
#
_entry.id   AF-A0A6I9NRU7-F1
#
_cell.length_a   1.000
_cell.length_b   1.000
_cell.length_c   1.000
_cell.angle_alpha   90.00
_cell.angle_beta   90.00
_cell.angle_gamma   90.00
#
_symmetry.space_group_name_H-M   'P 1'
#
loop_
_entity.id
_entity.type
_entity.pdbx_description
1 polymer ?
#
loop_
_entity_poly.entity_id
_entity_poly.type
_entity_poly.pdbx_seq_one_letter_code
_entity_poly.pdbx_strand_id
1 'polypeptide(L)'
;SGSGIPEVRTMLAGFKMPHYLSLTNMSTKFLGLICTLAAGSTVFLGKVGPFVHLSAMIGAYLSNLCNLIQANNKEKAGGEMLVVAAAVGVASCFGAPITGVLFSVEVMCSHFALRHYYPCFFSAACGALTFRLFSVWSGDEESPQALFKTNFPAAIPFYSLEILLFAFLGLLCGAVSCCYLACHRWMLQFTKTNPMFNKMLTTEKGLYSGIVAFLLASLTFPHSVGQYMASKHTMKQLLTSLLDSRQWSSQSHNASLHLGPEALLEWSSSGSPVFLPLAVFLLMKMWMLVFACTLPLPAGYFMPVFVYGAALGRFLGEGVAYVSSTGLTSGLQWASINPGGYALA
;
A
#
# COMPACT_ATOMS: atom_id res chain seq x y z
N SER A 1 -5.65 6.00 17.85
CA SER A 1 -4.61 5.15 17.19
C SER A 1 -5.29 4.27 16.14
N GLY A 2 -4.51 3.58 15.31
CA GLY A 2 -5.03 2.63 14.32
C GLY A 2 -5.40 3.23 12.95
N SER A 3 -5.76 2.33 12.04
CA SER A 3 -6.12 2.61 10.65
C SER A 3 -7.28 3.60 10.58
N GLY A 4 -8.46 3.24 11.06
CA GLY A 4 -9.65 4.08 11.02
C GLY A 4 -10.68 3.70 9.97
N ILE A 5 -10.31 2.81 9.04
CA ILE A 5 -11.23 2.18 8.10
C ILE A 5 -12.35 1.40 8.81
N PRO A 6 -12.07 0.49 9.77
CA PRO A 6 -13.13 -0.27 10.45
C PRO A 6 -14.15 0.64 11.14
N GLU A 7 -13.68 1.69 11.80
CA GLU A 7 -14.51 2.64 12.52
C GLU A 7 -15.37 3.48 11.57
N VAL A 8 -14.79 3.99 10.47
CA VAL A 8 -15.56 4.71 9.44
C VAL A 8 -16.61 3.79 8.80
N ARG A 9 -16.26 2.53 8.52
CA ARG A 9 -17.22 1.53 8.03
C ARG A 9 -18.37 1.30 9.01
N THR A 10 -18.09 1.21 10.32
CA THR A 10 -19.17 1.09 11.32
C THR A 10 -20.06 2.33 11.39
N MET A 11 -19.51 3.53 11.19
CA MET A 11 -20.30 4.76 11.09
C MET A 11 -21.21 4.77 9.86
N LEU A 12 -20.71 4.34 8.71
CA LEU A 12 -21.47 4.22 7.48
C LEU A 12 -22.57 3.15 7.59
N ALA A 13 -22.36 2.12 8.41
CA ALA A 13 -23.39 1.15 8.75
C ALA A 13 -24.48 1.69 9.71
N GLY A 14 -24.31 2.91 10.25
CA GLY A 14 -25.30 3.60 11.07
C GLY A 14 -24.92 3.81 12.55
N PHE A 15 -23.77 3.29 13.00
CA PHE A 15 -23.34 3.45 14.39
C PHE A 15 -22.69 4.82 14.64
N LYS A 16 -23.30 5.63 15.50
CA LYS A 16 -22.80 6.98 15.81
C LYS A 16 -21.65 6.92 16.83
N MET A 17 -20.47 7.39 16.43
CA MET A 17 -19.30 7.56 17.32
C MET A 17 -18.80 9.02 17.30
N PRO A 18 -19.47 9.94 18.01
CA PRO A 18 -19.24 11.38 17.86
C PRO A 18 -17.83 11.82 18.27
N HIS A 19 -17.26 11.22 19.33
CA HIS A 19 -15.90 11.54 19.79
C HIS A 19 -14.82 11.17 18.76
N TYR A 20 -15.11 10.22 17.86
CA TYR A 20 -14.17 9.80 16.83
C TYR A 20 -14.00 10.87 15.74
N LEU A 21 -15.04 11.68 15.48
CA LEU A 21 -15.03 12.77 14.48
C LEU A 21 -14.53 14.12 15.04
N SER A 22 -14.01 14.16 16.27
CA SER A 22 -13.52 15.40 16.88
C SER A 22 -12.31 15.98 16.13
N LEU A 23 -12.35 17.28 15.82
CA LEU A 23 -11.22 18.01 15.23
C LEU A 23 -9.96 18.02 16.10
N THR A 24 -10.11 17.92 17.42
CA THR A 24 -8.94 17.83 18.33
C THR A 24 -8.12 16.56 18.09
N ASN A 25 -8.78 15.47 17.65
CA ASN A 25 -8.12 14.22 17.29
C ASN A 25 -7.46 14.29 15.91
N MET A 26 -7.85 15.26 15.07
CA MET A 26 -7.33 15.42 13.71
C MET A 26 -5.85 15.79 13.72
N SER A 27 -5.46 16.81 14.51
CA SER A 27 -4.06 17.30 14.54
C SER A 27 -3.10 16.24 15.08
N THR A 28 -3.48 15.54 16.15
CA THR A 28 -2.68 14.47 16.75
C THR A 28 -2.54 13.27 15.82
N LYS A 29 -3.62 12.88 15.12
CA LYS A 29 -3.58 11.79 14.14
C LYS A 29 -2.77 12.17 12.90
N PHE A 30 -2.87 13.42 12.44
CA PHE A 30 -2.09 13.94 11.32
C PHE A 30 -0.59 13.95 11.62
N LEU A 31 -0.18 14.49 12.78
CA LEU A 31 1.24 14.52 13.18
C LEU A 31 1.80 13.10 13.38
N GLY A 32 1.05 12.21 14.02
CA GLY A 32 1.47 10.82 14.19
C GLY A 32 1.59 10.07 12.85
N LEU A 33 0.74 10.39 11.87
CA LEU A 33 0.84 9.83 10.53
C LEU A 33 2.10 10.32 9.81
N ILE A 34 2.45 11.60 9.93
CA ILE A 34 3.71 12.15 9.40
C ILE A 34 4.90 11.40 9.99
N CYS A 35 4.95 11.21 11.32
CA CYS A 35 6.03 10.46 11.97
C CYS A 35 6.09 9.00 11.48
N THR A 36 4.93 8.36 11.29
CA THR A 36 4.85 6.98 10.79
C THR A 36 5.39 6.88 9.36
N LEU A 37 5.07 7.85 8.51
CA LEU A 37 5.57 7.90 7.13
C LEU A 37 7.06 8.28 7.06
N ALA A 38 7.53 9.13 7.97
CA ALA A 38 8.95 9.47 8.09
C ALA A 38 9.82 8.28 8.52
N ALA A 39 9.27 7.35 9.31
CA ALA A 39 9.94 6.08 9.62
C ALA A 39 10.13 5.19 8.38
N GLY A 40 9.34 5.41 7.31
CA GLY A 40 9.58 4.86 5.99
C GLY A 40 9.45 3.34 5.89
N SER A 41 10.34 2.73 5.11
CA SER A 41 10.34 1.29 4.79
C SER A 41 10.80 0.39 5.94
N THR A 42 11.34 0.96 7.03
CA THR A 42 11.78 0.23 8.22
C THR A 42 10.59 -0.33 9.01
N VAL A 43 9.64 0.55 9.37
CA VAL A 43 8.38 0.16 10.01
C VAL A 43 7.40 -0.44 9.00
N PHE A 44 7.56 -0.11 7.70
CA PHE A 44 6.83 -0.71 6.59
C PHE A 44 5.30 -0.59 6.75
N LEU A 45 4.83 0.64 6.97
CA LEU A 45 3.41 1.00 7.11
C LEU A 45 3.01 2.05 6.06
N GLY A 46 1.71 2.16 5.78
CA GLY A 46 1.13 3.07 4.80
C GLY A 46 0.24 4.16 5.39
N LYS A 47 -0.41 4.95 4.51
CA LYS A 47 -1.23 6.12 4.90
C LYS A 47 -2.75 5.97 4.77
N VAL A 48 -3.24 5.00 3.99
CA VAL A 48 -4.63 4.97 3.50
C VAL A 48 -5.66 5.05 4.62
N GLY A 49 -5.60 4.14 5.60
CA GLY A 49 -6.56 4.11 6.71
C GLY A 49 -6.64 5.43 7.48
N PRO A 50 -5.51 5.93 8.03
CA PRO A 50 -5.50 7.17 8.79
C PRO A 50 -5.99 8.36 7.97
N PHE A 51 -5.67 8.40 6.68
CA PHE A 51 -6.08 9.48 5.78
C PHE A 51 -7.58 9.46 5.49
N VAL A 52 -8.19 8.28 5.33
CA VAL A 52 -9.66 8.12 5.23
C VAL A 52 -10.33 8.68 6.48
N HIS A 53 -9.77 8.41 7.66
CA HIS A 53 -10.31 8.97 8.90
C HIS A 53 -10.18 10.50 8.96
N LEU A 54 -9.03 11.06 8.59
CA LEU A 54 -8.85 12.52 8.53
C LEU A 54 -9.85 13.16 7.56
N SER A 55 -10.06 12.55 6.40
CA SER A 55 -11.04 13.02 5.43
C SER A 55 -12.47 12.96 6.00
N ALA A 56 -12.84 11.88 6.69
CA ALA A 56 -14.11 11.76 7.38
C ALA A 56 -14.34 12.85 8.45
N MET A 57 -13.31 13.21 9.23
CA MET A 57 -13.38 14.32 10.18
C MET A 57 -13.64 15.67 9.48
N ILE A 58 -12.93 15.93 8.37
CA ILE A 58 -13.12 17.14 7.57
C ILE A 58 -14.53 17.16 6.95
N GLY A 59 -15.00 16.04 6.42
CA GLY A 59 -16.35 15.90 5.88
C GLY A 59 -17.43 16.17 6.93
N ALA A 60 -17.27 15.64 8.14
CA ALA A 60 -18.19 15.90 9.25
C ALA A 60 -18.17 17.38 9.66
N TYR A 61 -17.00 18.01 9.72
CA TYR A 61 -16.88 19.44 10.00
C TYR A 61 -17.55 20.30 8.93
N LEU A 62 -17.30 20.02 7.65
CA LEU A 62 -17.93 20.73 6.53
C LEU A 62 -19.45 20.52 6.52
N SER A 63 -19.93 19.32 6.84
CA SER A 63 -21.37 19.07 6.97
C SER A 63 -22.00 19.96 8.04
N ASN A 64 -21.37 20.07 9.22
CA ASN A 64 -21.86 20.94 10.29
C ASN A 64 -21.84 22.42 9.89
N LEU A 65 -20.79 22.87 9.21
CA LEU A 65 -20.69 24.24 8.70
C LEU A 65 -21.78 24.55 7.66
N CYS A 66 -22.02 23.64 6.72
CA CYS A 66 -23.10 23.78 5.75
C CYS A 66 -24.47 23.80 6.41
N ASN A 67 -24.72 22.96 7.42
CA ASN A 67 -25.98 22.93 8.16
C ASN A 67 -26.23 24.23 8.95
N LEU A 68 -25.16 24.86 9.47
CA LEU A 68 -25.25 26.16 10.13
C LEU A 68 -25.67 27.27 9.15
N ILE A 69 -25.17 27.20 7.91
CA ILE A 69 -25.49 28.15 6.84
C ILE A 69 -26.89 27.88 6.25
N GLN A 70 -27.27 26.61 6.09
CA GLN A 70 -28.51 26.17 5.46
C GLN A 70 -29.52 25.68 6.51
N ALA A 71 -30.02 26.60 7.35
CA ALA A 71 -30.88 26.31 8.51
C ALA A 71 -32.17 25.47 8.25
N ASN A 72 -32.52 25.17 6.99
CA ASN A 72 -33.83 24.62 6.58
C ASN A 72 -33.87 23.16 6.06
N ASN A 73 -32.75 22.44 5.89
CA ASN A 73 -32.74 21.05 5.39
C ASN A 73 -31.98 20.11 6.34
N LYS A 74 -32.59 19.78 7.49
CA LYS A 74 -31.89 19.17 8.63
C LYS A 74 -31.70 17.64 8.61
N GLU A 75 -32.38 16.87 7.77
CA GLU A 75 -32.59 15.44 8.10
C GLU A 75 -31.85 14.37 7.28
N LYS A 76 -31.19 14.66 6.15
CA LYS A 76 -30.64 13.58 5.29
C LYS A 76 -29.15 13.67 4.91
N ALA A 77 -28.47 14.78 5.14
CA ALA A 77 -27.13 15.02 4.55
C ALA A 77 -25.93 14.42 5.31
N GLY A 78 -26.08 14.10 6.61
CA GLY A 78 -24.93 13.73 7.46
C GLY A 78 -24.23 12.42 7.04
N GLY A 79 -25.01 11.40 6.66
CA GLY A 79 -24.45 10.12 6.17
C GLY A 79 -23.86 10.23 4.77
N GLU A 80 -24.47 11.03 3.90
CA GLU A 80 -24.04 11.19 2.51
C GLU A 80 -22.68 11.89 2.40
N MET A 81 -22.45 12.94 3.22
CA MET A 81 -21.15 13.62 3.27
C MET A 81 -20.03 12.70 3.77
N LEU A 82 -20.32 11.82 4.74
CA LEU A 82 -19.35 10.87 5.26
C LEU A 82 -18.91 9.85 4.20
N VAL A 83 -19.85 9.39 3.35
CA VAL A 83 -19.56 8.50 2.21
C VAL A 83 -18.62 9.19 1.23
N VAL A 84 -18.93 10.43 0.85
CA VAL A 84 -18.10 11.22 -0.08
C VAL A 84 -16.72 11.47 0.49
N ALA A 85 -16.64 11.86 1.77
CA ALA A 85 -15.37 12.09 2.45
C ALA A 85 -14.51 10.81 2.51
N ALA A 86 -15.11 9.66 2.84
CA ALA A 86 -14.38 8.39 2.83
C ALA A 86 -13.80 8.08 1.43
N ALA A 87 -14.59 8.26 0.38
CA ALA A 87 -14.17 8.02 -1.00
C ALA A 87 -13.04 8.96 -1.46
N VAL A 88 -13.14 10.25 -1.13
CA VAL A 88 -12.09 11.24 -1.40
C VAL A 88 -10.80 10.92 -0.64
N GLY A 89 -10.90 10.51 0.62
CA GLY A 89 -9.75 10.12 1.43
C GLY A 89 -8.98 8.93 0.85
N VAL A 90 -9.70 7.92 0.35
CA VAL A 90 -9.07 6.80 -0.37
C VAL A 90 -8.46 7.28 -1.70
N ALA A 91 -9.23 7.97 -2.54
CA ALA A 91 -8.80 8.34 -3.88
C ALA A 91 -7.57 9.27 -3.88
N SER A 92 -7.52 10.21 -2.95
CA SER A 92 -6.36 11.10 -2.75
C SER A 92 -5.10 10.37 -2.28
N CYS A 93 -5.23 9.22 -1.62
CA CYS A 93 -4.05 8.43 -1.23
C CYS A 93 -3.34 7.83 -2.44
N PHE A 94 -4.10 7.40 -3.45
CA PHE A 94 -3.59 6.75 -4.66
C PHE A 94 -3.42 7.72 -5.84
N GLY A 95 -4.03 8.91 -5.77
CA GLY A 95 -4.13 9.85 -6.89
C GLY A 95 -4.81 9.25 -8.12
N ALA A 96 -5.75 8.32 -7.89
CA ALA A 96 -6.52 7.63 -8.92
C ALA A 96 -8.02 7.76 -8.58
N PRO A 97 -8.74 8.72 -9.16
CA PRO A 97 -10.10 9.06 -8.74
C PRO A 97 -11.11 7.95 -9.01
N ILE A 98 -11.05 7.31 -10.18
CA ILE A 98 -12.01 6.25 -10.56
C ILE A 98 -11.84 5.03 -9.64
N THR A 99 -10.64 4.44 -9.61
CA THR A 99 -10.37 3.22 -8.85
C THR A 99 -10.41 3.46 -7.35
N GLY A 100 -9.99 4.62 -6.87
CA GLY A 100 -10.07 4.99 -5.46
C GLY A 100 -11.50 5.07 -4.94
N VAL A 101 -12.42 5.62 -5.72
CA VAL A 101 -13.85 5.66 -5.35
C VAL A 101 -14.44 4.26 -5.36
N LEU A 102 -14.18 3.45 -6.40
CA LEU A 102 -14.65 2.06 -6.46
C LEU A 102 -14.15 1.22 -5.28
N PHE A 103 -12.85 1.32 -4.97
CA PHE A 103 -12.26 0.65 -3.81
C PHE A 103 -12.90 1.12 -2.50
N SER A 104 -13.16 2.42 -2.35
CA SER A 104 -13.85 2.93 -1.16
C SER A 104 -15.26 2.35 -1.02
N VAL A 105 -16.01 2.25 -2.12
CA VAL A 105 -17.36 1.67 -2.12
C VAL A 105 -17.30 0.20 -1.71
N GLU A 106 -16.41 -0.57 -2.30
CA GLU A 106 -16.25 -2.01 -2.03
C GLU A 106 -15.87 -2.31 -0.57
N VAL A 107 -14.93 -1.54 -0.01
CA VAL A 107 -14.43 -1.82 1.34
C VAL A 107 -15.30 -1.21 2.45
N MET A 108 -15.91 -0.04 2.20
CA MET A 108 -16.64 0.71 3.24
C MET A 108 -18.14 0.45 3.27
N CYS A 109 -18.77 0.12 2.13
CA CYS A 109 -20.23 0.08 2.01
C CYS A 109 -20.72 -1.34 1.72
N SER A 110 -21.72 -1.82 2.46
CA SER A 110 -22.44 -3.06 2.11
C SER A 110 -23.53 -2.81 1.07
N HIS A 111 -24.17 -1.64 1.14
CA HIS A 111 -25.18 -1.18 0.19
C HIS A 111 -24.80 0.24 -0.22
N PHE A 112 -24.72 0.50 -1.52
CA PHE A 112 -24.32 1.78 -2.06
C PHE A 112 -25.32 2.25 -3.12
N ALA A 113 -25.94 3.41 -2.90
CA ALA A 113 -26.85 3.97 -3.88
C ALA A 113 -26.07 4.73 -4.96
N LEU A 114 -26.36 4.44 -6.24
CA LEU A 114 -25.68 5.03 -7.41
C LEU A 114 -25.71 6.57 -7.41
N ARG A 115 -26.72 7.20 -6.79
CA ARG A 115 -26.79 8.66 -6.63
C ARG A 115 -25.59 9.26 -5.89
N HIS A 116 -24.94 8.50 -5.00
CA HIS A 116 -23.76 8.95 -4.26
C HIS A 116 -22.47 8.76 -5.06
N TYR A 117 -22.50 8.02 -6.16
CA TYR A 117 -21.33 7.77 -7.00
C TYR A 117 -20.81 9.06 -7.65
N TYR A 118 -21.70 9.86 -8.25
CA TYR A 118 -21.30 11.09 -8.95
C TYR A 118 -20.62 12.12 -8.03
N PRO A 119 -21.15 12.45 -6.83
CA PRO A 119 -20.45 13.33 -5.89
C PRO A 119 -19.10 12.78 -5.43
N CYS A 120 -19.00 11.47 -5.18
CA CYS A 120 -17.73 10.82 -4.81
C CYS A 120 -16.69 10.97 -5.93
N PHE A 121 -17.08 10.65 -7.16
CA PHE A 121 -16.19 10.74 -8.31
C PHE A 121 -15.75 12.17 -8.60
N PHE A 122 -16.70 13.11 -8.61
CA PHE A 122 -16.41 14.52 -8.88
C PHE A 122 -15.44 15.10 -7.84
N SER A 123 -15.71 14.90 -6.54
CA SER A 123 -14.84 15.38 -5.46
C SER A 123 -13.46 14.72 -5.47
N ALA A 124 -13.37 13.42 -5.78
CA ALA A 124 -12.10 12.72 -5.95
C ALA A 124 -11.30 13.26 -7.14
N ALA A 125 -11.96 13.55 -8.27
CA ALA A 125 -11.33 14.13 -9.45
C ALA A 125 -10.82 15.55 -9.18
N CYS A 126 -11.59 16.38 -8.48
CA CYS A 126 -11.14 17.70 -8.02
C CYS A 126 -9.90 17.58 -7.12
N GLY A 127 -9.92 16.68 -6.13
CA GLY A 127 -8.76 16.46 -5.25
C GLY A 127 -7.51 16.00 -6.00
N ALA A 128 -7.66 15.08 -6.96
CA ALA A 128 -6.57 14.63 -7.81
C ALA A 128 -6.01 15.76 -8.69
N LEU A 129 -6.89 16.58 -9.28
CA LEU A 129 -6.50 17.74 -10.09
C LEU A 129 -5.74 18.77 -9.26
N THR A 130 -6.25 19.12 -8.07
CA THR A 130 -5.58 20.06 -7.15
C THR A 130 -4.20 19.55 -6.76
N PHE A 131 -4.06 18.26 -6.44
CA PHE A 131 -2.76 17.67 -6.11
C PHE A 131 -1.76 17.77 -7.28
N ARG A 132 -2.22 17.50 -8.52
CA ARG A 132 -1.37 17.60 -9.72
C ARG A 132 -0.94 19.02 -10.03
N LEU A 133 -1.86 19.98 -9.94
CA LEU A 133 -1.55 21.39 -10.14
C LEU A 133 -0.55 21.89 -9.08
N PHE A 134 -0.72 21.45 -7.84
CA PHE A 134 0.20 21.80 -6.75
C PHE A 134 1.61 21.21 -6.98
N SER A 135 1.71 19.97 -7.45
CA SER A 135 2.99 19.32 -7.75
C SER A 135 3.78 20.03 -8.86
N VAL A 136 3.07 20.50 -9.91
CA VAL A 136 3.69 21.28 -10.99
C VAL A 136 4.09 22.67 -10.48
N TRP A 137 3.28 23.30 -9.64
CA TRP A 137 3.58 24.59 -9.04
C TRP A 137 4.79 24.56 -8.09
N SER A 138 4.94 23.47 -7.32
CA SER A 138 6.08 23.24 -6.43
C SER A 138 7.38 22.92 -7.17
N GLY A 139 7.32 22.64 -8.48
CA GLY A 139 8.48 22.26 -9.29
C GLY A 139 8.91 20.79 -9.12
N ASP A 140 8.11 19.95 -8.46
CA ASP A 140 8.44 18.54 -8.20
C ASP A 140 8.23 17.63 -9.43
N GLU A 141 7.31 18.00 -10.33
CA GLU A 141 7.00 17.26 -11.58
C GLU A 141 6.87 18.24 -12.76
N GLU A 142 7.54 17.96 -13.90
CA GLU A 142 7.45 18.78 -15.12
C GLU A 142 6.09 18.68 -15.84
N SER A 143 5.36 17.58 -15.60
CA SER A 143 4.06 17.31 -16.22
C SER A 143 3.21 16.43 -15.30
N PRO A 144 1.86 16.56 -15.34
CA PRO A 144 0.97 15.76 -14.51
C PRO A 144 0.98 14.30 -14.97
N GLN A 145 1.85 13.47 -14.37
CA GLN A 145 1.99 12.05 -14.70
C GLN A 145 1.43 11.18 -13.58
N ALA A 146 0.96 9.96 -13.87
CA ALA A 146 0.51 9.05 -12.82
C ALA A 146 1.58 8.84 -11.72
N LEU A 147 1.17 8.69 -10.45
CA LEU A 147 2.09 8.59 -9.30
C LEU A 147 3.09 7.42 -9.42
N PHE A 148 2.68 6.35 -10.09
CA PHE A 148 3.45 5.16 -10.37
C PHE A 148 3.37 4.87 -11.89
N LYS A 149 4.20 5.57 -12.68
CA LYS A 149 4.26 5.36 -14.12
C LYS A 149 5.08 4.10 -14.44
N THR A 150 4.48 3.19 -15.18
CA THR A 150 5.19 2.03 -15.77
C THR A 150 5.26 2.20 -17.28
N ASN A 151 6.40 1.84 -17.86
CA ASN A 151 6.60 1.86 -19.30
C ASN A 151 6.68 0.41 -19.79
N PHE A 152 5.51 -0.18 -20.07
CA PHE A 152 5.41 -1.52 -20.64
C PHE A 152 5.29 -1.45 -22.16
N PRO A 153 5.99 -2.32 -22.91
CA PRO A 153 5.88 -2.34 -24.37
C PRO A 153 4.44 -2.66 -24.80
N ALA A 154 3.92 -1.89 -25.76
CA ALA A 154 2.54 -2.00 -26.23
C ALA A 154 2.30 -3.09 -27.30
N ALA A 155 3.38 -3.66 -27.86
CA ALA A 155 3.29 -4.69 -28.90
C ALA A 155 3.08 -6.08 -28.25
N ILE A 156 1.86 -6.62 -28.40
CA ILE A 156 1.38 -7.94 -27.93
C ILE A 156 1.89 -8.30 -26.51
N PRO A 157 1.22 -7.82 -25.45
CA PRO A 157 1.80 -7.85 -24.11
C PRO A 157 1.83 -9.24 -23.46
N PHE A 158 0.92 -10.17 -23.83
CA PHE A 158 0.79 -11.46 -23.14
C PHE A 158 0.36 -12.59 -24.09
N TYR A 159 0.98 -13.76 -23.95
CA TYR A 159 0.58 -14.99 -24.64
C TYR A 159 -0.54 -15.74 -23.89
N SER A 160 -1.26 -16.64 -24.57
CA SER A 160 -2.35 -17.42 -23.96
C SER A 160 -1.90 -18.27 -22.75
N LEU A 161 -0.67 -18.77 -22.75
CA LEU A 161 -0.10 -19.50 -21.60
C LEU A 161 0.17 -18.57 -20.41
N GLU A 162 0.51 -17.30 -20.65
CA GLU A 162 0.71 -16.33 -19.56
C GLU A 162 -0.60 -16.06 -18.81
N ILE A 163 -1.75 -16.14 -19.48
CA ILE A 163 -3.07 -16.02 -18.83
C ILE A 163 -3.26 -17.12 -17.77
N LEU A 164 -2.85 -18.36 -18.06
CA LEU A 164 -2.89 -19.44 -17.08
C LEU A 164 -1.90 -19.21 -15.93
N LEU A 165 -0.72 -18.65 -16.22
CA LEU A 165 0.25 -18.28 -15.19
C LEU A 165 -0.24 -17.13 -14.31
N PHE A 166 -0.96 -16.14 -14.86
CA PHE A 166 -1.62 -15.09 -14.08
C PHE A 166 -2.74 -15.66 -13.19
N ALA A 167 -3.52 -16.61 -13.69
CA ALA A 167 -4.53 -17.30 -12.88
C ALA A 167 -3.88 -18.07 -11.71
N PHE A 168 -2.76 -18.74 -11.96
CA PHE A 168 -1.97 -19.41 -10.92
C PHE A 168 -1.37 -18.42 -9.92
N LEU A 169 -0.81 -17.30 -10.39
CA LEU A 169 -0.31 -16.21 -9.55
C LEU A 169 -1.43 -15.68 -8.63
N GLY A 170 -2.63 -15.45 -9.18
CA GLY A 170 -3.80 -15.03 -8.40
C GLY A 170 -4.17 -16.02 -7.30
N LEU A 171 -4.12 -17.33 -7.58
CA LEU A 171 -4.35 -18.38 -6.58
C LEU A 171 -3.27 -18.38 -5.50
N LEU A 172 -2.00 -18.20 -5.88
CA LEU A 172 -0.88 -18.12 -4.93
C LEU A 172 -1.00 -16.87 -4.03
N CYS A 173 -1.27 -15.70 -4.62
CA CYS A 173 -1.55 -14.47 -3.89
C CYS A 173 -2.72 -14.65 -2.91
N GLY A 174 -3.78 -15.32 -3.33
CA GLY A 174 -4.92 -15.69 -2.48
C GLY A 174 -4.50 -16.57 -1.29
N ALA A 175 -3.76 -17.64 -1.53
CA ALA A 175 -3.27 -18.54 -0.47
C ALA A 175 -2.35 -17.82 0.54
N VAL A 176 -1.40 -17.01 0.04
CA VAL A 176 -0.48 -16.24 0.89
C VAL A 176 -1.23 -15.17 1.68
N SER A 177 -2.22 -14.51 1.08
CA SER A 177 -3.07 -13.54 1.79
C SER A 177 -3.88 -14.19 2.92
N CYS A 178 -4.38 -15.41 2.72
CA CYS A 178 -5.08 -16.17 3.75
C CYS A 178 -4.16 -16.49 4.94
N CYS A 179 -2.93 -16.97 4.64
CA CYS A 179 -1.89 -17.20 5.64
C CYS A 179 -1.56 -15.92 6.42
N TYR A 180 -1.32 -14.81 5.71
CA TYR A 180 -1.06 -13.50 6.32
C TYR A 180 -2.20 -13.07 7.25
N LEU A 181 -3.45 -13.19 6.83
CA LEU A 181 -4.62 -12.83 7.64
C LEU A 181 -4.75 -13.72 8.87
N ALA A 182 -4.47 -15.02 8.76
CA ALA A 182 -4.46 -15.94 9.90
C ALA A 182 -3.38 -15.56 10.91
N CYS A 183 -2.15 -15.33 10.45
CA CYS A 183 -1.03 -14.88 11.28
C CYS A 183 -1.31 -13.54 11.95
N HIS A 184 -1.86 -12.57 11.21
CA HIS A 184 -2.22 -11.26 11.74
C HIS A 184 -3.31 -11.35 12.82
N ARG A 185 -4.35 -12.17 12.61
CA ARG A 185 -5.40 -12.40 13.62
C ARG A 185 -4.84 -13.07 14.88
N TRP A 186 -4.07 -14.15 14.70
CA TRP A 186 -3.45 -14.87 15.81
C TRP A 186 -2.55 -13.96 16.63
N MET A 187 -1.74 -13.15 15.97
CA MET A 187 -0.81 -12.26 16.64
C MET A 187 -1.56 -11.14 17.39
N LEU A 188 -2.59 -10.52 16.80
CA LEU A 188 -3.42 -9.52 17.50
C LEU A 188 -4.15 -10.11 18.72
N GLN A 189 -4.58 -11.37 18.64
CA GLN A 189 -5.15 -12.08 19.78
C GLN A 189 -4.07 -12.33 20.84
N PHE A 190 -2.89 -12.80 20.45
CA PHE A 190 -1.76 -13.02 21.36
C PHE A 190 -1.38 -11.76 22.14
N THR A 191 -1.25 -10.60 21.49
CA THR A 191 -0.94 -9.33 22.16
C THR A 191 -2.01 -8.92 23.17
N LYS A 192 -3.29 -9.24 22.91
CA LYS A 192 -4.41 -8.90 23.80
C LYS A 192 -4.60 -9.92 24.94
N THR A 193 -4.36 -11.20 24.68
CA THR A 193 -4.55 -12.29 25.65
C THR A 193 -3.39 -12.39 26.64
N ASN A 194 -2.15 -12.16 26.19
CA ASN A 194 -1.00 -12.26 27.07
C ASN A 194 -0.95 -11.06 28.03
N PRO A 195 -1.01 -11.27 29.36
CA PRO A 195 -1.12 -10.19 30.33
C PRO A 195 0.10 -9.26 30.34
N MET A 196 1.29 -9.77 30.02
CA MET A 196 2.50 -8.94 29.96
C MET A 196 2.43 -7.93 28.82
N PHE A 197 2.12 -8.39 27.61
CA PHE A 197 2.00 -7.53 26.44
C PHE A 197 0.81 -6.59 26.53
N ASN A 198 -0.34 -7.07 27.03
CA ASN A 198 -1.51 -6.24 27.22
C ASN A 198 -1.23 -5.12 28.25
N LYS A 199 -0.60 -5.46 29.38
CA LYS A 199 -0.18 -4.46 30.39
C LYS A 199 0.77 -3.43 29.78
N MET A 200 1.76 -3.85 29.00
CA MET A 200 2.70 -2.95 28.33
C MET A 200 1.98 -2.04 27.31
N LEU A 201 1.02 -2.57 26.56
CA LEU A 201 0.21 -1.81 25.60
C LEU A 201 -0.76 -0.83 26.27
N THR A 202 -1.23 -1.11 27.48
CA THR A 202 -2.12 -0.20 28.23
C THR A 202 -1.36 0.89 28.97
N THR A 203 -0.26 0.53 29.64
CA THR A 203 0.47 1.42 30.56
C THR A 203 1.53 2.22 29.81
N GLU A 204 2.35 1.58 28.96
CA GLU A 204 3.56 2.16 28.37
C GLU A 204 3.59 2.01 26.84
N LYS A 205 2.59 2.60 26.16
CA LYS A 205 2.44 2.54 24.70
C LYS A 205 3.69 2.98 23.93
N GLY A 206 4.36 4.03 24.44
CA GLY A 206 5.58 4.56 23.85
C GLY A 206 6.73 3.57 23.91
N LEU A 207 6.94 2.93 25.06
CA LEU A 207 7.97 1.92 25.26
C LEU A 207 7.70 0.68 24.40
N TYR A 208 6.46 0.19 24.35
CA TYR A 208 6.06 -0.90 23.45
C TYR A 208 6.42 -0.56 21.99
N SER A 209 6.00 0.60 21.52
CA SER A 209 6.25 1.05 20.15
C SER A 209 7.75 1.23 19.86
N GLY A 210 8.52 1.73 20.83
CA GLY A 210 9.97 1.92 20.73
C GLY A 210 10.72 0.59 20.61
N ILE A 211 10.37 -0.40 21.42
CA ILE A 211 10.99 -1.74 21.38
C ILE A 211 10.70 -2.42 20.04
N VAL A 212 9.44 -2.39 19.59
CA VAL A 212 9.04 -2.99 18.30
C VAL A 212 9.74 -2.28 17.13
N ALA A 213 9.77 -0.94 17.13
CA ALA A 213 10.45 -0.18 16.09
C ALA A 213 11.96 -0.44 16.08
N PHE A 214 12.60 -0.54 17.25
CA PHE A 214 14.02 -0.87 17.37
C PHE A 214 14.32 -2.27 16.82
N LEU A 215 13.49 -3.26 17.14
CA LEU A 215 13.63 -4.61 16.60
C LEU A 215 13.51 -4.62 15.07
N LEU A 216 12.49 -3.96 14.51
CA LEU A 216 12.31 -3.83 13.07
C LEU A 216 13.50 -3.10 12.41
N ALA A 217 14.03 -2.04 13.04
CA ALA A 217 15.18 -1.30 12.55
C ALA A 217 16.47 -2.14 12.57
N SER A 218 16.71 -2.95 13.61
CA SER A 218 17.88 -3.81 13.72
C SER A 218 17.94 -4.86 12.60
N LEU A 219 16.79 -5.39 12.20
CA LEU A 219 16.66 -6.38 11.13
C LEU A 219 16.72 -5.73 9.75
N THR A 220 16.15 -4.54 9.62
CA THR A 220 16.20 -3.76 8.38
C THR A 220 17.58 -3.11 8.19
N PHE A 221 18.48 -3.14 9.17
CA PHE A 221 19.78 -2.49 9.04
C PHE A 221 20.53 -2.99 7.79
N PRO A 222 21.06 -2.09 6.92
CA PRO A 222 21.61 -2.49 5.63
C PRO A 222 22.75 -3.51 5.69
N HIS A 223 23.50 -3.55 6.79
CA HIS A 223 24.60 -4.51 6.96
C HIS A 223 24.16 -5.84 7.60
N SER A 224 22.92 -5.96 8.08
CA SER A 224 22.38 -7.21 8.65
C SER A 224 21.62 -8.01 7.58
N VAL A 225 20.32 -8.24 7.77
CA VAL A 225 19.44 -8.86 6.77
C VAL A 225 19.02 -7.84 5.70
N GLY A 226 19.15 -6.53 6.00
CA GLY A 226 18.78 -5.44 5.10
C GLY A 226 19.48 -5.46 3.74
N GLN A 227 20.68 -6.07 3.64
CA GLN A 227 21.41 -6.25 2.37
C GLN A 227 20.60 -7.05 1.34
N TYR A 228 19.82 -8.04 1.80
CA TYR A 228 19.00 -8.90 0.95
C TYR A 228 17.55 -8.41 0.82
N MET A 229 17.18 -7.33 1.51
CA MET A 229 15.80 -6.83 1.55
C MET A 229 15.62 -5.52 0.76
N ALA A 230 16.64 -5.05 0.05
CA ALA A 230 16.62 -3.72 -0.57
C ALA A 230 16.17 -2.63 0.42
N SER A 231 16.75 -2.67 1.63
CA SER A 231 16.29 -1.89 2.79
C SER A 231 16.39 -0.37 2.59
N LYS A 232 17.31 0.11 1.75
CA LYS A 232 17.60 1.54 1.65
C LYS A 232 16.54 2.29 0.83
N HIS A 233 15.75 1.56 0.05
CA HIS A 233 14.64 2.13 -0.70
C HIS A 233 13.47 2.59 0.18
N THR A 234 12.93 3.75 -0.17
CA THR A 234 11.62 4.22 0.32
C THR A 234 10.49 3.34 -0.20
N MET A 235 9.31 3.40 0.43
CA MET A 235 8.14 2.62 -0.03
C MET A 235 7.77 2.88 -1.50
N LYS A 236 7.90 4.13 -1.97
CA LYS A 236 7.67 4.50 -3.37
C LYS A 236 8.71 3.84 -4.29
N GLN A 237 9.99 4.01 -3.97
CA GLN A 237 11.10 3.45 -4.76
C GLN A 237 11.06 1.93 -4.83
N LEU A 238 10.72 1.27 -3.71
CA LEU A 238 10.58 -0.17 -3.63
C LEU A 238 9.51 -0.67 -4.60
N LEU A 239 8.33 -0.07 -4.60
CA LEU A 239 7.27 -0.41 -5.54
C LEU A 239 7.67 -0.14 -7.00
N THR A 240 8.24 1.04 -7.30
CA THR A 240 8.66 1.36 -8.68
C THR A 240 9.77 0.45 -9.18
N SER A 241 10.66 -0.02 -8.30
CA SER A 241 11.70 -0.99 -8.66
C SER A 241 11.10 -2.34 -9.05
N LEU A 242 10.13 -2.86 -8.29
CA LEU A 242 9.46 -4.13 -8.57
C LEU A 242 8.68 -4.10 -9.89
N LEU A 243 8.11 -2.94 -10.24
CA LEU A 243 7.34 -2.72 -11.46
C LEU A 243 8.20 -2.42 -12.70
N ASP A 244 9.54 -2.47 -12.59
CA ASP A 244 10.43 -2.22 -13.73
C ASP A 244 10.21 -3.26 -14.84
N SER A 245 10.26 -2.85 -16.11
CA SER A 245 9.99 -3.77 -17.23
C SER A 245 11.17 -4.67 -17.59
N ARG A 246 12.37 -4.33 -17.11
CA ARG A 246 13.62 -5.04 -17.43
C ARG A 246 13.71 -6.36 -16.68
N GLN A 247 14.29 -7.38 -17.30
CA GLN A 247 14.63 -8.65 -16.63
C GLN A 247 15.91 -8.48 -15.82
N TRP A 248 15.89 -8.87 -14.55
CA TRP A 248 17.04 -8.73 -13.65
C TRP A 248 18.02 -9.90 -13.78
N SER A 249 17.50 -11.09 -14.10
CA SER A 249 18.30 -12.31 -14.32
C SER A 249 19.33 -12.16 -15.44
N SER A 250 18.97 -11.57 -16.59
CA SER A 250 19.90 -11.38 -17.73
C SER A 250 21.01 -10.36 -17.48
N GLN A 251 20.77 -9.36 -16.62
CA GLN A 251 21.77 -8.35 -16.27
C GLN A 251 22.83 -8.89 -15.29
N SER A 252 22.45 -9.80 -14.39
CA SER A 252 23.41 -10.41 -13.45
C SER A 252 24.56 -11.16 -14.15
N HIS A 253 24.30 -11.74 -15.32
CA HIS A 253 25.31 -12.40 -16.15
C HIS A 253 26.21 -11.44 -16.94
N ASN A 254 25.74 -10.21 -17.21
CA ASN A 254 26.47 -9.18 -17.96
C ASN A 254 27.07 -8.08 -17.05
N ALA A 255 27.05 -8.28 -15.73
CA ALA A 255 27.30 -7.28 -14.70
C ALA A 255 28.76 -6.77 -14.58
N SER A 256 29.66 -7.09 -15.52
CA SER A 256 30.97 -6.42 -15.62
C SER A 256 30.88 -4.99 -16.21
N LEU A 257 29.71 -4.58 -16.72
CA LEU A 257 29.48 -3.24 -17.28
C LEU A 257 28.44 -2.48 -16.43
N HIS A 258 28.95 -1.73 -15.45
CA HIS A 258 28.21 -0.77 -14.62
C HIS A 258 27.51 0.31 -15.46
N LEU A 259 26.18 0.28 -15.60
CA LEU A 259 25.34 1.41 -16.05
C LEU A 259 23.83 1.17 -15.82
N GLY A 260 23.47 0.62 -14.65
CA GLY A 260 22.07 0.49 -14.21
C GLY A 260 21.66 1.62 -13.26
N PRO A 261 20.41 2.11 -13.27
CA PRO A 261 19.91 3.03 -12.26
C PRO A 261 20.11 2.46 -10.84
N GLU A 262 20.47 3.31 -9.88
CA GLU A 262 20.84 2.94 -8.50
C GLU A 262 19.85 1.97 -7.81
N ALA A 263 18.58 1.98 -8.24
CA ALA A 263 17.52 1.11 -7.74
C ALA A 263 17.69 -0.40 -8.06
N LEU A 264 18.42 -0.77 -9.10
CA LEU A 264 18.67 -2.17 -9.46
C LEU A 264 19.86 -2.77 -8.70
N LEU A 265 20.73 -1.90 -8.21
CA LEU A 265 21.98 -2.26 -7.53
C LEU A 265 21.73 -2.86 -6.14
N GLU A 266 20.58 -2.54 -5.52
CA GLU A 266 20.21 -3.08 -4.20
C GLU A 266 19.69 -4.52 -4.28
N TRP A 267 18.90 -4.86 -5.31
CA TRP A 267 18.38 -6.21 -5.54
C TRP A 267 19.45 -7.21 -6.04
N SER A 268 20.64 -6.72 -6.40
CA SER A 268 21.74 -7.52 -6.97
C SER A 268 23.05 -7.40 -6.19
N SER A 269 22.99 -6.91 -4.94
CA SER A 269 24.19 -6.76 -4.12
C SER A 269 24.83 -8.12 -3.80
N SER A 270 26.14 -8.25 -4.03
CA SER A 270 26.97 -9.43 -3.71
C SER A 270 26.93 -10.62 -4.69
N GLY A 271 26.71 -10.42 -6.00
CA GLY A 271 26.88 -11.51 -7.00
C GLY A 271 25.98 -12.73 -6.78
N SER A 272 24.97 -12.57 -5.91
CA SER A 272 23.97 -13.60 -5.61
C SER A 272 22.88 -13.57 -6.69
N PRO A 273 22.25 -14.72 -7.01
CA PRO A 273 21.16 -14.74 -7.95
C PRO A 273 20.01 -13.88 -7.40
N VAL A 274 19.39 -13.09 -8.26
CA VAL A 274 18.29 -12.15 -7.94
C VAL A 274 17.12 -12.80 -7.18
N PHE A 275 16.94 -14.11 -7.34
CA PHE A 275 15.94 -14.90 -6.61
C PHE A 275 16.17 -14.93 -5.09
N LEU A 276 17.42 -14.91 -4.62
CA LEU A 276 17.75 -14.95 -3.20
C LEU A 276 17.22 -13.71 -2.44
N PRO A 277 17.55 -12.46 -2.83
CA PRO A 277 17.04 -11.28 -2.14
C PRO A 277 15.51 -11.16 -2.25
N LEU A 278 14.89 -11.51 -3.38
CA LEU A 278 13.43 -11.54 -3.49
C LEU A 278 12.78 -12.55 -2.53
N ALA A 279 13.33 -13.76 -2.41
CA ALA A 279 12.83 -14.77 -1.48
C ALA A 279 13.02 -14.35 -0.01
N VAL A 280 14.19 -13.79 0.34
CA VAL A 280 14.46 -13.27 1.69
C VAL A 280 13.53 -12.09 2.00
N PHE A 281 13.29 -11.19 1.04
CA PHE A 281 12.34 -10.10 1.16
C PHE A 281 10.93 -10.61 1.47
N LEU A 282 10.42 -11.58 0.69
CA LEU A 282 9.09 -12.16 0.88
C LEU A 282 8.94 -12.88 2.22
N LEU A 283 9.95 -13.64 2.64
CA LEU A 283 9.90 -14.34 3.92
C LEU A 283 9.93 -13.36 5.09
N MET A 284 10.87 -12.41 5.05
CA MET A 284 11.11 -11.52 6.17
C MET A 284 10.05 -10.43 6.29
N LYS A 285 9.61 -9.80 5.19
CA LYS A 285 8.57 -8.77 5.24
C LYS A 285 7.22 -9.31 5.68
N MET A 286 6.91 -10.59 5.45
CA MET A 286 5.63 -11.19 5.87
C MET A 286 5.43 -11.09 7.39
N TRP A 287 6.38 -11.60 8.17
CA TRP A 287 6.27 -11.61 9.63
C TRP A 287 6.53 -10.21 10.23
N MET A 288 7.45 -9.44 9.64
CA MET A 288 7.70 -8.05 10.06
C MET A 288 6.46 -7.18 9.89
N LEU A 289 5.72 -7.35 8.79
CA LEU A 289 4.46 -6.63 8.56
C LEU A 289 3.41 -7.01 9.60
N VAL A 290 3.25 -8.31 9.90
CA VAL A 290 2.37 -8.75 10.99
C VAL A 290 2.74 -8.06 12.30
N PHE A 291 4.03 -8.01 12.64
CA PHE A 291 4.50 -7.38 13.87
C PHE A 291 4.30 -5.85 13.87
N ALA A 292 4.57 -5.18 12.75
CA ALA A 292 4.34 -3.74 12.59
C ALA A 292 2.85 -3.37 12.75
N CYS A 293 1.93 -4.25 12.34
CA CYS A 293 0.49 -4.04 12.52
C CYS A 293 0.05 -3.99 14.00
N THR A 294 0.85 -4.48 14.95
CA THR A 294 0.56 -4.34 16.40
C THR A 294 0.70 -2.93 16.93
N LEU A 295 1.50 -2.12 16.25
CA LEU A 295 1.92 -0.83 16.77
C LEU A 295 0.67 0.06 16.99
N PRO A 296 0.50 0.65 18.19
CA PRO A 296 -0.64 1.51 18.49
C PRO A 296 -0.50 2.91 17.84
N LEU A 297 -0.05 2.97 16.59
CA LEU A 297 0.21 4.18 15.81
C LEU A 297 -0.92 4.44 14.80
N PRO A 298 -1.09 5.69 14.33
CA PRO A 298 -1.97 5.97 13.19
C PRO A 298 -1.30 5.51 11.89
N ALA A 299 -1.54 4.26 11.52
CA ALA A 299 -0.95 3.62 10.35
C ALA A 299 -1.99 2.94 9.46
N GLY A 300 -1.75 2.95 8.15
CA GLY A 300 -2.51 2.19 7.16
C GLY A 300 -1.76 0.92 6.76
N TYR A 301 -2.49 -0.16 6.50
CA TYR A 301 -1.88 -1.47 6.19
C TYR A 301 -1.91 -1.84 4.70
N PHE A 302 -2.53 -1.01 3.86
CA PHE A 302 -2.75 -1.32 2.45
C PHE A 302 -1.47 -1.33 1.60
N MET A 303 -0.68 -0.25 1.64
CA MET A 303 0.54 -0.12 0.82
C MET A 303 1.57 -1.23 1.06
N PRO A 304 1.85 -1.64 2.31
CA PRO A 304 2.73 -2.79 2.58
C PRO A 304 2.30 -4.09 1.91
N VAL A 305 1.01 -4.42 1.97
CA VAL A 305 0.45 -5.62 1.34
C VAL A 305 0.52 -5.51 -0.19
N PHE A 306 0.30 -4.31 -0.73
CA PHE A 306 0.43 -4.06 -2.17
C PHE A 306 1.87 -4.28 -2.67
N VAL A 307 2.86 -3.75 -1.96
CA VAL A 307 4.29 -3.96 -2.25
C VAL A 307 4.67 -5.44 -2.11
N TYR A 308 4.12 -6.13 -1.11
CA TYR A 308 4.34 -7.56 -0.91
C TYR A 308 3.82 -8.39 -2.09
N GLY A 309 2.60 -8.09 -2.56
CA GLY A 309 2.02 -8.71 -3.75
C GLY A 309 2.87 -8.46 -4.99
N ALA A 310 3.34 -7.23 -5.19
CA ALA A 310 4.23 -6.90 -6.29
C ALA A 310 5.55 -7.67 -6.25
N ALA A 311 6.11 -7.89 -5.06
CA ALA A 311 7.31 -8.70 -4.89
C ALA A 311 7.07 -10.19 -5.22
N LEU A 312 5.90 -10.72 -4.87
CA LEU A 312 5.53 -12.11 -5.16
C LEU A 312 5.32 -12.32 -6.68
N GLY A 313 4.61 -11.39 -7.32
CA GLY A 313 4.45 -11.35 -8.76
C GLY A 313 5.79 -11.21 -9.49
N ARG A 314 6.66 -10.33 -9.00
CA ARG A 314 8.01 -10.15 -9.54
C ARG A 314 8.86 -11.42 -9.44
N PHE A 315 8.83 -12.10 -8.30
CA PHE A 315 9.54 -13.35 -8.08
C PHE A 315 9.12 -14.43 -9.07
N LEU A 316 7.80 -14.60 -9.29
CA LEU A 316 7.30 -15.52 -10.30
C LEU A 316 7.65 -15.07 -11.72
N GLY A 317 7.49 -13.79 -12.05
CA GLY A 317 7.82 -13.25 -13.37
C GLY A 317 9.28 -13.47 -13.78
N GLU A 318 10.23 -13.23 -12.87
CA GLU A 318 11.65 -13.56 -13.11
C GLU A 318 11.87 -15.07 -13.25
N GLY A 319 11.12 -15.90 -12.53
CA GLY A 319 11.17 -17.36 -12.66
C GLY A 319 10.71 -17.84 -14.03
N VAL A 320 9.58 -17.32 -14.53
CA VAL A 320 9.08 -17.64 -15.87
C VAL A 320 10.05 -17.13 -16.94
N ALA A 321 10.60 -15.91 -16.78
CA ALA A 321 11.62 -15.37 -17.68
C ALA A 321 12.90 -16.24 -17.72
N TYR A 322 13.32 -16.77 -16.57
CA TYR A 322 14.47 -17.66 -16.48
C TYR A 322 14.21 -19.01 -17.19
N VAL A 323 13.04 -19.62 -16.98
CA VAL A 323 12.67 -20.88 -17.66
C VAL A 323 12.52 -20.68 -19.17
N SER A 324 11.96 -19.54 -19.59
CA SER A 324 11.81 -19.21 -21.01
C SER A 324 13.15 -18.96 -21.71
N SER A 325 14.15 -18.42 -21.01
CA SER A 325 15.48 -18.15 -21.58
C SER A 325 16.39 -19.38 -21.62
N THR A 326 16.22 -20.33 -20.69
CA THR A 326 16.99 -21.58 -20.62
C THR A 326 16.46 -22.69 -21.54
N GLY A 327 15.26 -22.54 -22.10
CA GLY A 327 14.77 -23.31 -23.24
C GLY A 327 14.09 -24.63 -22.88
N LEU A 328 12.74 -24.64 -22.97
CA LEU A 328 11.94 -25.88 -23.03
C LEU A 328 10.95 -25.94 -24.21
N THR A 329 10.89 -24.92 -25.08
CA THR A 329 10.04 -24.93 -26.29
C THR A 329 10.81 -24.41 -27.50
N SER A 330 11.38 -25.34 -28.26
CA SER A 330 12.21 -25.13 -29.46
C SER A 330 11.43 -24.68 -30.71
N GLY A 331 10.62 -23.61 -30.62
CA GLY A 331 9.87 -23.14 -31.80
C GLY A 331 9.12 -21.82 -31.70
N LEU A 332 8.83 -21.31 -30.49
CA LEU A 332 8.33 -19.94 -30.32
C LEU A 332 9.46 -19.09 -29.75
N GLN A 333 9.88 -18.05 -30.47
CA GLN A 333 10.57 -16.93 -29.85
C GLN A 333 9.54 -16.22 -28.97
N TRP A 334 9.48 -16.57 -27.69
CA TRP A 334 8.73 -15.76 -26.73
C TRP A 334 9.45 -14.42 -26.71
N ALA A 335 8.80 -13.38 -27.23
CA ALA A 335 9.26 -12.02 -27.00
C ALA A 335 9.48 -11.86 -25.49
N SER A 336 10.59 -11.22 -25.12
CA SER A 336 11.09 -11.16 -23.74
C SER A 336 9.95 -10.94 -22.73
N ILE A 337 9.64 -11.98 -21.93
CA ILE A 337 8.62 -11.91 -20.89
C ILE A 337 8.90 -10.71 -20.00
N ASN A 338 7.89 -9.90 -19.74
CA ASN A 338 8.02 -8.70 -18.93
C ASN A 338 7.68 -9.02 -17.46
N PRO A 339 8.70 -9.21 -16.57
CA PRO A 339 8.46 -9.54 -15.16
C PRO A 339 7.77 -8.40 -14.39
N GLY A 340 7.88 -7.14 -14.87
CA GLY A 340 7.13 -6.02 -14.32
C GLY A 340 5.63 -6.12 -14.53
N GLY A 341 5.19 -6.81 -15.59
CA GLY A 341 3.78 -7.13 -15.81
C GLY A 341 3.25 -8.12 -14.77
N TYR A 342 4.04 -9.13 -14.41
CA TYR A 342 3.71 -10.09 -13.34
C TYR A 342 3.72 -9.43 -11.96
N ALA A 343 4.61 -8.48 -11.72
CA ALA A 343 4.60 -7.70 -10.49
C ALA A 343 3.36 -6.80 -10.34
N LEU A 344 2.69 -6.45 -11.44
CA LEU A 344 1.46 -5.65 -11.41
C LEU A 344 0.18 -6.49 -11.28
N ALA A 345 0.20 -7.71 -11.81
CA ALA A 345 -0.95 -8.62 -11.88
C ALA A 345 -1.34 -9.20 -10.51
#